data_AF-A0AAV7CF34-F1
#
_entry.id   AF-A0AAV7CF34-F1
#
_cell.length_a   1.000
_cell.length_b   1.000
_cell.length_c   1.000
_cell.angle_alpha   90.00
_cell.angle_beta   90.00
_cell.angle_gamma   90.00
#
_symmetry.space_group_name_H-M   'P 1'
#
loop_
_entity.id
_entity.type
_entity.pdbx_description
1 polymer ?
#
loop_
_entity_poly.entity_id
_entity_poly.type
_entity_poly.pdbx_seq_one_letter_code
_entity_poly.pdbx_strand_id
1 'polypeptide(L)'
;MSVAAYCLVCCRKISTSGTGRHDRHWKDIRNIAKITGSLILGGYVFITYEMRSLRKAMTLDTHAVRQEKLKSYIYVHTLSEDRNDLQGITNKLRKELHKTAIRALEVSTKLFSKDLDRENYSKSNMEVYELPLWLLLKGTQSTDKRVRLEAVQNIAGIHYCRDYQYRTVAQACDKRTTIGLARSKDVDLRFFLTPPALPKVDDRGLWCFGGNGLPYAESLSSVPSEKLEVYSLQALLKHSRISTQVDSLVSNGGLQLLQRIYLLRKDSQKIQRSIMRVIGNLALHEHLHSSIVDSGWISLLAEAMKSPYVIQTSHAARALANLDRDTVTEKYPDGVYVLHPQHRTNQLIKADVLFVHGLLGAAFKTWRQQDRDQPLDESAAQEEDYTECWPKDWLAEDYPALRIISVEYDTHLSDWKAKCPADNNRKSMAYRSSELLNKLKMAGVGKRPIIWVSHSMGGLLVKKMLVNASRNKDLQDFVKNTRGIAFYSVPHHGSRLAEYSVNARLLLFPSIEVKELSKVFTNQLSVSLLR
;
A
#
# COMPACT_ATOMS: atom_id res chain seq x y z
N MET A 1 44.99 38.53 28.40
CA MET A 1 46.25 39.21 28.79
C MET A 1 47.29 38.15 29.12
N SER A 2 48.33 38.03 28.27
CA SER A 2 49.71 37.53 28.51
C SER A 2 49.91 36.27 29.39
N VAL A 3 50.62 35.21 29.03
CA VAL A 3 52.08 35.13 28.76
C VAL A 3 52.39 33.85 27.96
N ALA A 4 52.21 33.84 26.64
CA ALA A 4 52.66 32.71 25.80
C ALA A 4 53.05 33.14 24.37
N ALA A 5 53.64 34.32 24.26
CA ALA A 5 54.25 34.81 23.03
C ALA A 5 55.67 35.28 23.36
N TYR A 6 56.65 34.37 23.32
CA TYR A 6 58.04 34.64 22.95
C TYR A 6 58.81 33.32 22.88
N CYS A 7 59.73 33.22 21.92
CA CYS A 7 60.73 32.15 21.73
C CYS A 7 60.37 30.97 20.81
N LEU A 8 59.98 31.26 19.58
CA LEU A 8 60.25 30.40 18.41
C LEU A 8 60.90 31.21 17.29
N VAL A 9 62.20 31.53 17.40
CA VAL A 9 63.03 31.95 16.26
C VAL A 9 64.51 31.60 16.52
N CYS A 10 65.12 30.89 15.55
CA CYS A 10 66.55 30.61 15.31
C CYS A 10 67.23 29.61 16.30
N CYS A 11 67.96 28.57 15.87
CA CYS A 11 69.05 28.60 14.89
C CYS A 11 69.23 27.28 14.11
N ARG A 12 69.60 27.43 12.83
CA ARG A 12 70.32 26.47 12.00
C ARG A 12 71.83 26.60 12.28
N LYS A 13 72.53 25.45 12.34
CA LYS A 13 73.91 25.15 11.85
C LYS A 13 75.10 26.03 12.30
N ILE A 14 76.12 25.40 12.90
CA ILE A 14 77.56 25.35 12.53
C ILE A 14 78.46 25.11 13.76
N SER A 15 79.46 24.24 13.57
CA SER A 15 80.54 23.82 14.47
C SER A 15 81.50 24.96 14.83
N THR A 16 82.05 24.98 16.07
CA THR A 16 83.50 25.16 16.36
C THR A 16 83.80 24.99 17.86
N SER A 17 84.87 24.23 18.15
CA SER A 17 85.85 24.27 19.26
C SER A 17 85.54 24.99 20.59
N GLY A 18 85.98 24.37 21.69
CA GLY A 18 86.53 25.14 22.81
C GLY A 18 86.24 24.58 24.19
N THR A 19 87.27 24.02 24.81
CA THR A 19 87.33 23.51 26.18
C THR A 19 87.15 24.60 27.24
N GLY A 20 86.39 24.33 28.30
CA GLY A 20 86.38 25.15 29.51
C GLY A 20 85.41 24.62 30.57
N ARG A 21 85.91 23.76 31.48
CA ARG A 21 85.20 23.37 32.71
C ARG A 21 85.10 24.60 33.64
N HIS A 22 83.93 24.82 34.25
CA HIS A 22 83.86 25.06 35.70
C HIS A 22 82.44 24.90 36.27
N ASP A 23 82.39 24.19 37.38
CA ASP A 23 81.26 23.90 38.26
C ASP A 23 80.42 25.12 38.66
N ARG A 24 79.09 24.97 38.53
CA ARG A 24 77.96 25.60 39.26
C ARG A 24 76.70 24.98 38.63
N HIS A 25 75.66 24.48 39.30
CA HIS A 25 75.29 24.36 40.70
C HIS A 25 74.22 23.25 40.76
N TRP A 26 74.56 22.02 41.18
CA TRP A 26 73.65 20.85 41.20
C TRP A 26 72.46 21.02 42.17
N LYS A 27 72.46 22.10 42.97
CA LYS A 27 71.36 22.49 43.88
C LYS A 27 70.21 23.20 43.16
N ASP A 28 70.45 23.92 42.06
CA ASP A 28 69.38 24.64 41.34
C ASP A 28 68.54 23.69 40.49
N ILE A 29 69.17 22.66 39.89
CA ILE A 29 68.48 21.62 39.13
C ILE A 29 67.54 20.80 40.05
N ARG A 30 67.93 20.58 41.31
CA ARG A 30 67.12 19.83 42.28
C ARG A 30 65.90 20.63 42.75
N ASN A 31 66.01 21.96 42.85
CA ASN A 31 64.90 22.84 43.19
C ASN A 31 63.95 23.05 42.00
N ILE A 32 64.48 23.16 40.78
CA ILE A 32 63.68 23.18 39.56
C ILE A 32 62.94 21.85 39.38
N ALA A 33 63.59 20.69 39.58
CA ALA A 33 62.92 19.40 39.50
C ALA A 33 61.82 19.22 40.58
N LYS A 34 62.00 19.77 41.79
CA LYS A 34 60.97 19.75 42.84
C LYS A 34 59.77 20.65 42.52
N ILE A 35 59.99 21.84 41.98
CA ILE A 35 58.93 22.81 41.65
C ILE A 35 58.19 22.39 40.37
N THR A 36 58.91 21.91 39.35
CA THR A 36 58.31 21.41 38.11
C THR A 36 57.62 20.07 38.34
N GLY A 37 58.17 19.21 39.22
CA GLY A 37 57.54 17.96 39.64
C GLY A 37 56.24 18.18 40.39
N SER A 38 56.16 19.16 41.31
CA SER A 38 54.91 19.46 42.04
C SER A 38 53.87 20.18 41.18
N LEU A 39 54.26 21.00 40.20
CA LEU A 39 53.34 21.60 39.21
C LEU A 39 52.81 20.59 38.19
N ILE A 40 53.63 19.64 37.75
CA ILE A 40 53.19 18.57 36.84
C ILE A 40 52.33 17.57 37.59
N LEU A 41 52.72 17.13 38.80
CA LEU A 41 51.92 16.18 39.58
C LEU A 41 50.63 16.84 40.09
N GLY A 42 50.70 18.10 40.56
CA GLY A 42 49.54 18.89 40.99
C GLY A 42 48.61 19.22 39.81
N GLY A 43 49.15 19.54 38.64
CA GLY A 43 48.39 19.74 37.41
C GLY A 43 47.76 18.46 36.87
N TYR A 44 48.45 17.32 36.93
CA TYR A 44 47.90 16.02 36.53
C TYR A 44 46.84 15.53 37.53
N VAL A 45 47.04 15.76 38.83
CA VAL A 45 46.04 15.46 39.87
C VAL A 45 44.85 16.41 39.76
N PHE A 46 45.04 17.69 39.44
CA PHE A 46 43.94 18.64 39.23
C PHE A 46 43.18 18.32 37.93
N ILE A 47 43.85 18.01 36.82
CA ILE A 47 43.19 17.59 35.57
C ILE A 47 42.46 16.27 35.76
N THR A 48 43.02 15.31 36.50
CA THR A 48 42.33 14.05 36.80
C THR A 48 41.20 14.22 37.80
N TYR A 49 41.31 15.14 38.76
CA TYR A 49 40.23 15.50 39.69
C TYR A 49 39.12 16.25 38.97
N GLU A 50 39.42 17.26 38.15
CA GLU A 50 38.46 17.97 37.30
C GLU A 50 37.83 17.04 36.26
N MET A 51 38.59 16.15 35.61
CA MET A 51 38.00 15.11 34.74
C MET A 51 37.10 14.16 35.52
N ARG A 52 37.44 13.82 36.77
CA ARG A 52 36.65 12.91 37.60
C ARG A 52 35.44 13.59 38.23
N SER A 53 35.53 14.90 38.49
CA SER A 53 34.43 15.79 38.88
C SER A 53 33.51 16.09 37.70
N LEU A 54 34.03 16.37 36.50
CA LEU A 54 33.26 16.43 35.25
C LEU A 54 32.59 15.09 34.94
N ARG A 55 33.26 13.95 35.16
CA ARG A 55 32.68 12.62 34.99
C ARG A 55 31.63 12.27 36.05
N LYS A 56 31.66 12.93 37.22
CA LYS A 56 30.63 12.81 38.27
C LYS A 56 29.50 13.86 38.13
N ALA A 57 29.77 15.01 37.53
CA ALA A 57 28.84 16.14 37.37
C ALA A 57 28.13 16.13 35.99
N MET A 58 28.75 15.57 34.96
CA MET A 58 28.08 15.17 33.72
C MET A 58 27.76 13.68 33.78
N THR A 59 26.60 13.35 34.33
CA THR A 59 25.87 12.14 33.96
C THR A 59 25.34 12.31 32.54
N LEU A 60 26.25 12.38 31.56
CA LEU A 60 25.90 12.24 30.16
C LEU A 60 25.54 10.78 29.99
N ASP A 61 24.25 10.52 29.75
CA ASP A 61 23.74 9.18 29.58
C ASP A 61 24.44 8.52 28.38
N THR A 62 25.49 7.75 28.69
CA THR A 62 26.24 6.99 27.70
C THR A 62 25.37 5.93 27.02
N HIS A 63 24.16 5.65 27.55
CA HIS A 63 23.16 4.83 26.91
C HIS A 63 22.51 5.57 25.72
N ALA A 64 22.31 6.89 25.78
CA ALA A 64 21.84 7.70 24.66
C ALA A 64 22.90 7.81 23.55
N VAL A 65 24.18 8.05 23.90
CA VAL A 65 25.30 8.10 22.93
C VAL A 65 25.63 6.71 22.36
N ARG A 66 25.45 5.63 23.13
CA ARG A 66 25.55 4.24 22.60
C ARG A 66 24.34 3.84 21.77
N GLN A 67 23.12 4.27 22.13
CA GLN A 67 21.95 4.11 21.26
C GLN A 67 22.12 4.88 19.96
N GLU A 68 22.76 6.06 19.97
CA GLU A 68 23.04 6.84 18.77
C GLU A 68 24.17 6.23 17.91
N LYS A 69 25.20 5.65 18.52
CA LYS A 69 26.21 4.83 17.80
C LYS A 69 25.66 3.49 17.28
N LEU A 70 24.56 2.99 17.86
CA LEU A 70 23.84 1.79 17.38
C LEU A 70 22.75 2.13 16.34
N LYS A 71 22.45 3.42 16.10
CA LYS A 71 21.49 3.89 15.07
C LYS A 71 22.03 3.87 13.63
N SER A 72 23.23 3.34 13.40
CA SER A 72 23.77 3.12 12.06
C SER A 72 24.04 1.64 11.80
N TYR A 73 23.00 0.82 11.93
CA TYR A 73 22.87 -0.38 11.13
C TYR A 73 21.57 -0.26 10.36
N ILE A 74 21.67 0.21 9.11
CA ILE A 74 20.74 -0.26 8.08
C ILE A 74 20.97 -1.77 8.07
N TYR A 75 20.09 -2.53 8.72
CA TYR A 75 20.09 -3.98 8.57
C TYR A 75 19.77 -4.25 7.10
N VAL A 76 20.83 -4.41 6.30
CA VAL A 76 20.72 -4.99 4.98
C VAL A 76 20.49 -6.47 5.23
N HIS A 77 19.24 -6.87 5.50
CA HIS A 77 18.84 -8.24 5.20
C HIS A 77 19.02 -8.41 3.71
N THR A 78 20.14 -8.99 3.28
CA THR A 78 20.30 -9.49 1.93
C THR A 78 19.17 -10.48 1.72
N LEU A 79 18.16 -10.10 0.94
CA LEU A 79 17.26 -11.08 0.35
C LEU A 79 18.19 -12.03 -0.42
N SER A 80 18.07 -13.33 -0.13
CA SER A 80 18.81 -14.36 -0.85
C SER A 80 18.70 -14.07 -2.35
N GLU A 81 19.85 -13.91 -3.01
CA GLU A 81 19.90 -13.83 -4.47
C GLU A 81 19.24 -15.09 -5.02
N ASP A 82 18.05 -14.97 -5.59
CA ASP A 82 17.59 -15.97 -6.54
C ASP A 82 18.53 -15.88 -7.74
N ARG A 83 19.40 -16.90 -7.86
CA ARG A 83 20.52 -16.95 -8.80
C ARG A 83 20.13 -17.09 -10.27
N ASN A 84 18.87 -16.87 -10.65
CA ASN A 84 18.38 -17.30 -11.96
C ASN A 84 17.89 -16.24 -12.94
N ASP A 85 17.89 -14.94 -12.64
CA ASP A 85 17.52 -13.93 -13.64
C ASP A 85 18.60 -12.85 -13.83
N LEU A 86 19.11 -12.72 -15.07
CA LEU A 86 20.19 -11.84 -15.56
C LEU A 86 21.64 -12.35 -15.49
N GLN A 87 21.88 -13.54 -16.02
CA GLN A 87 23.22 -13.98 -16.41
C GLN A 87 23.57 -13.44 -17.81
N GLY A 88 24.06 -12.18 -17.89
CA GLY A 88 24.52 -11.63 -19.17
C GLY A 88 25.09 -10.20 -19.18
N ILE A 89 24.85 -9.38 -18.16
CA ILE A 89 25.32 -7.98 -18.15
C ILE A 89 26.68 -7.88 -17.47
N THR A 90 27.71 -7.46 -18.20
CA THR A 90 29.03 -7.20 -17.61
C THR A 90 28.94 -6.05 -16.59
N ASN A 91 29.72 -6.13 -15.50
CA ASN A 91 29.78 -5.07 -14.47
C ASN A 91 30.11 -3.68 -15.05
N LYS A 92 30.85 -3.65 -16.17
CA LYS A 92 31.14 -2.42 -16.92
C LYS A 92 29.88 -1.83 -17.55
N LEU A 93 29.06 -2.65 -18.23
CA LEU A 93 27.79 -2.23 -18.82
C LEU A 93 26.81 -1.73 -17.74
N ARG A 94 26.71 -2.45 -16.61
CA ARG A 94 25.91 -2.01 -15.44
C ARG A 94 26.35 -0.64 -14.91
N LYS A 95 27.67 -0.40 -14.83
CA LYS A 95 28.23 0.88 -14.39
C LYS A 95 27.95 2.02 -15.37
N GLU A 96 28.03 1.78 -16.68
CA GLU A 96 27.73 2.80 -17.70
C GLU A 96 26.22 3.09 -17.80
N LEU A 97 25.36 2.07 -17.68
CA LEU A 97 23.92 2.25 -17.57
C LEU A 97 23.56 3.10 -16.35
N HIS A 98 24.13 2.76 -15.19
CA HIS A 98 23.94 3.53 -13.95
C HIS A 98 24.37 4.99 -14.10
N LYS A 99 25.55 5.27 -14.69
CA LYS A 99 26.01 6.65 -14.96
C LYS A 99 25.08 7.41 -15.90
N THR A 100 24.66 6.77 -16.99
CA THR A 100 23.77 7.40 -17.98
C THR A 100 22.43 7.76 -17.36
N ALA A 101 21.93 6.88 -16.52
CA ALA A 101 20.65 7.04 -15.89
C ALA A 101 20.68 8.08 -14.76
N ILE A 102 21.80 8.22 -14.04
CA ILE A 102 22.04 9.35 -13.14
C ILE A 102 22.05 10.68 -13.90
N ARG A 103 22.68 10.75 -15.07
CA ARG A 103 22.64 11.97 -15.90
C ARG A 103 21.22 12.30 -16.35
N ALA A 104 20.40 11.30 -16.66
CA ALA A 104 18.99 11.51 -16.97
C ALA A 104 18.21 12.06 -15.76
N LEU A 105 18.48 11.53 -14.56
CA LEU A 105 17.90 12.05 -13.32
C LEU A 105 18.33 13.50 -13.05
N GLU A 106 19.61 13.83 -13.25
CA GLU A 106 20.12 15.20 -13.12
C GLU A 106 19.34 16.18 -14.02
N VAL A 107 19.04 15.79 -15.26
CA VAL A 107 18.22 16.60 -16.19
C VAL A 107 16.81 16.80 -15.65
N SER A 108 16.14 15.74 -15.18
CA SER A 108 14.81 15.85 -14.57
C SER A 108 14.82 16.72 -13.31
N THR A 109 15.90 16.68 -12.53
CA THR A 109 16.03 17.50 -11.31
C THR A 109 16.29 18.98 -11.55
N LYS A 110 16.81 19.37 -12.73
CA LYS A 110 16.95 20.79 -13.12
C LYS A 110 15.60 21.51 -13.24
N LEU A 111 14.50 20.77 -13.39
CA LEU A 111 13.16 21.35 -13.32
C LEU A 111 12.81 21.79 -11.89
N PHE A 112 13.26 21.04 -10.88
CA PHE A 112 12.97 21.28 -9.46
C PHE A 112 13.99 22.21 -8.79
N SER A 113 15.18 22.40 -9.37
CA SER A 113 16.24 23.20 -8.75
C SER A 113 15.89 24.70 -8.66
N LYS A 114 15.12 25.24 -9.62
CA LYS A 114 14.75 26.66 -9.66
C LYS A 114 14.04 27.17 -8.39
N ASP A 115 13.33 26.31 -7.66
CA ASP A 115 12.62 26.66 -6.43
C ASP A 115 13.33 26.16 -5.15
N LEU A 116 14.23 25.18 -5.27
CA LEU A 116 14.94 24.56 -4.14
C LEU A 116 16.27 25.24 -3.78
N ASP A 117 16.74 26.19 -4.60
CA ASP A 117 17.98 26.97 -4.42
C ASP A 117 17.97 27.91 -3.19
N ARG A 118 16.94 27.89 -2.34
CA ARG A 118 16.85 28.72 -1.13
C ARG A 118 17.45 28.07 0.13
N GLU A 119 17.78 26.78 0.10
CA GLU A 119 18.46 26.09 1.20
C GLU A 119 19.89 25.72 0.79
N ASN A 120 20.86 26.43 1.36
CA ASN A 120 22.29 26.21 1.18
C ASN A 120 22.71 24.81 1.66
N TYR A 121 22.68 23.81 0.77
CA TYR A 121 23.31 22.53 1.04
C TYR A 121 24.83 22.64 0.89
N SER A 122 25.55 22.20 1.93
CA SER A 122 26.96 21.90 1.81
C SER A 122 27.12 20.73 0.84
N LYS A 123 27.50 21.02 -0.41
CA LYS A 123 27.85 20.04 -1.45
C LYS A 123 29.03 19.11 -1.06
N SER A 124 29.59 19.24 0.15
CA SER A 124 30.82 18.59 0.56
C SER A 124 30.67 17.11 0.96
N ASN A 125 29.48 16.63 1.32
CA ASN A 125 29.33 15.33 2.02
C ASN A 125 28.46 14.27 1.32
N MET A 126 27.87 14.56 0.15
CA MET A 126 27.14 13.55 -0.62
C MET A 126 27.94 13.12 -1.84
N GLU A 127 28.00 11.81 -2.10
CA GLU A 127 28.51 11.32 -3.36
C GLU A 127 27.70 11.96 -4.50
N VAL A 128 28.38 12.48 -5.53
CA VAL A 128 27.79 13.22 -6.67
C VAL A 128 26.58 12.49 -7.30
N TYR A 129 26.56 11.15 -7.16
CA TYR A 129 25.57 10.22 -7.69
C TYR A 129 24.28 10.10 -6.88
N GLU A 130 24.25 10.56 -5.62
CA GLU A 130 23.06 10.47 -4.75
C GLU A 130 22.20 11.74 -4.78
N LEU A 131 22.81 12.87 -5.15
CA LEU A 131 22.14 14.17 -5.18
C LEU A 131 20.81 14.17 -5.98
N PRO A 132 20.72 13.54 -7.17
CA PRO A 132 19.47 13.55 -7.93
C PRO A 132 18.33 12.79 -7.25
N LEU A 133 18.62 11.63 -6.62
CA LEU A 133 17.60 10.86 -5.89
C LEU A 133 17.08 11.64 -4.68
N TRP A 134 17.98 12.31 -3.95
CA TRP A 134 17.60 13.13 -2.80
C TRP A 134 16.78 14.36 -3.19
N LEU A 135 17.10 15.00 -4.32
CA LEU A 135 16.29 16.10 -4.86
C LEU A 135 14.89 15.63 -5.25
N LEU A 136 14.77 14.47 -5.90
CA LEU A 136 13.46 13.89 -6.20
C LEU A 136 12.69 13.55 -4.94
N LEU A 137 13.31 12.92 -3.95
CA LEU A 137 12.67 12.59 -2.68
C LEU A 137 12.20 13.85 -1.95
N LYS A 138 12.98 14.93 -1.96
CA LYS A 138 12.53 16.22 -1.43
C LYS A 138 11.36 16.78 -2.23
N GLY A 139 11.38 16.61 -3.56
CA GLY A 139 10.27 16.93 -4.46
C GLY A 139 8.97 16.20 -4.08
N THR A 140 9.03 14.93 -3.68
CA THR A 140 7.83 14.18 -3.26
C THR A 140 7.20 14.72 -1.97
N GLN A 141 7.96 15.49 -1.19
CA GLN A 141 7.53 16.13 0.06
C GLN A 141 7.16 17.61 -0.11
N SER A 142 7.22 18.15 -1.34
CA SER A 142 6.87 19.55 -1.63
C SER A 142 5.45 19.93 -1.20
N THR A 143 5.19 21.19 -0.90
CA THR A 143 3.81 21.69 -0.67
C THR A 143 3.00 21.77 -1.97
N ASP A 144 3.66 21.94 -3.11
CA ASP A 144 3.03 21.93 -4.44
C ASP A 144 2.69 20.49 -4.86
N LYS A 145 1.40 20.24 -5.08
CA LYS A 145 0.89 18.94 -5.53
C LYS A 145 1.48 18.51 -6.86
N ARG A 146 1.67 19.41 -7.83
CA ARG A 146 2.21 19.06 -9.16
C ARG A 146 3.64 18.55 -9.03
N VAL A 147 4.47 19.29 -8.31
CA VAL A 147 5.86 18.93 -8.02
C VAL A 147 5.94 17.57 -7.32
N ARG A 148 5.09 17.35 -6.30
CA ARG A 148 5.05 16.05 -5.60
C ARG A 148 4.75 14.89 -6.53
N LEU A 149 3.70 15.02 -7.35
CA LEU A 149 3.26 13.92 -8.22
C LEU A 149 4.28 13.60 -9.30
N GLU A 150 4.88 14.62 -9.90
CA GLU A 150 5.94 14.46 -10.89
C GLU A 150 7.19 13.80 -10.27
N ALA A 151 7.58 14.23 -9.07
CA ALA A 151 8.69 13.62 -8.36
C ALA A 151 8.44 12.14 -8.02
N VAL A 152 7.22 11.79 -7.58
CA VAL A 152 6.84 10.39 -7.31
C VAL A 152 6.90 9.54 -8.58
N GLN A 153 6.39 10.07 -9.70
CA GLN A 153 6.46 9.40 -11.01
C GLN A 153 7.90 9.18 -11.45
N ASN A 154 8.76 10.19 -11.29
CA ASN A 154 10.17 10.09 -11.61
C ASN A 154 10.90 9.05 -10.74
N ILE A 155 10.62 8.98 -9.43
CA ILE A 155 11.19 7.94 -8.55
C ILE A 155 10.70 6.54 -8.96
N ALA A 156 9.41 6.39 -9.25
CA ALA A 156 8.83 5.09 -9.61
C ALA A 156 9.43 4.51 -10.90
N GLY A 157 9.81 5.36 -11.86
CA GLY A 157 10.48 4.96 -13.11
C GLY A 157 11.96 4.63 -12.99
N ILE A 158 12.54 4.64 -11.78
CA ILE A 158 13.94 4.28 -11.56
C ILE A 158 14.08 2.77 -11.38
N HIS A 159 14.84 2.14 -12.29
CA HIS A 159 15.09 0.68 -12.27
C HIS A 159 16.57 0.29 -12.17
N TYR A 160 17.48 1.27 -12.21
CA TYR A 160 18.93 1.08 -12.37
C TYR A 160 19.75 1.48 -11.12
N CYS A 161 19.07 1.65 -9.98
CA CYS A 161 19.72 1.91 -8.70
C CYS A 161 20.39 0.66 -8.13
N ARG A 162 21.37 0.87 -7.25
CA ARG A 162 21.92 -0.17 -6.40
C ARG A 162 20.95 -0.45 -5.25
N ASP A 163 20.96 -1.67 -4.70
CA ASP A 163 20.05 -2.09 -3.63
C ASP A 163 20.01 -1.16 -2.42
N TYR A 164 21.17 -0.64 -2.01
CA TYR A 164 21.23 0.28 -0.88
C TYR A 164 20.52 1.61 -1.18
N GLN A 165 20.53 2.10 -2.42
CA GLN A 165 19.86 3.35 -2.81
C GLN A 165 18.35 3.20 -2.74
N TYR A 166 17.80 2.06 -3.17
CA TYR A 166 16.38 1.76 -2.98
C TYR A 166 16.01 1.77 -1.49
N ARG A 167 16.84 1.16 -0.63
CA ARG A 167 16.61 1.16 0.82
C ARG A 167 16.69 2.54 1.44
N THR A 168 17.64 3.36 1.03
CA THR A 168 17.77 4.74 1.50
C THR A 168 16.49 5.53 1.19
N VAL A 169 15.98 5.41 -0.04
CA VAL A 169 14.70 6.03 -0.42
C VAL A 169 13.55 5.46 0.41
N ALA A 170 13.45 4.13 0.51
CA ALA A 170 12.39 3.45 1.27
C ALA A 170 12.34 3.89 2.75
N GLN A 171 13.50 4.12 3.36
CA GLN A 171 13.62 4.59 4.75
C GLN A 171 13.25 6.06 4.93
N ALA A 172 13.42 6.87 3.89
CA ALA A 172 13.22 8.31 3.93
C ALA A 172 11.86 8.75 3.32
N CYS A 173 11.12 7.83 2.69
CA CYS A 173 9.77 8.09 2.21
C CYS A 173 8.80 8.37 3.37
N ASP A 174 8.03 9.45 3.24
CA ASP A 174 6.87 9.68 4.09
C ASP A 174 5.68 8.82 3.64
N LYS A 175 4.64 8.74 4.48
CA LYS A 175 3.46 7.89 4.24
C LYS A 175 2.81 8.19 2.88
N ARG A 176 2.73 9.46 2.53
CA ARG A 176 2.15 9.95 1.26
C ARG A 176 2.98 9.50 0.06
N THR A 177 4.31 9.64 0.14
CA THR A 177 5.22 9.17 -0.92
C THR A 177 5.12 7.65 -1.08
N THR A 178 5.14 6.88 0.01
CA THR A 178 5.04 5.41 -0.06
C THR A 178 3.73 4.95 -0.71
N ILE A 179 2.59 5.56 -0.35
CA ILE A 179 1.30 5.28 -1.01
C ILE A 179 1.36 5.67 -2.49
N GLY A 180 1.97 6.81 -2.82
CA GLY A 180 2.13 7.27 -4.20
C GLY A 180 2.97 6.34 -5.07
N LEU A 181 4.08 5.84 -4.52
CA LEU A 181 4.93 4.84 -5.15
C LEU A 181 4.15 3.54 -5.38
N ALA A 182 3.41 3.04 -4.38
CA ALA A 182 2.59 1.83 -4.51
C ALA A 182 1.47 1.96 -5.55
N ARG A 183 1.08 3.19 -5.89
CA ARG A 183 0.11 3.51 -6.94
C ARG A 183 0.75 3.95 -8.26
N SER A 184 2.06 3.79 -8.41
CA SER A 184 2.76 4.09 -9.65
C SER A 184 2.97 2.81 -10.45
N LYS A 185 2.74 2.89 -11.77
CA LYS A 185 2.94 1.76 -12.66
C LYS A 185 4.41 1.34 -12.63
N ASP A 186 4.66 0.03 -12.63
CA ASP A 186 5.99 -0.59 -12.75
C ASP A 186 7.00 -0.29 -11.62
N VAL A 187 6.57 0.31 -10.49
CA VAL A 187 7.45 0.64 -9.35
C VAL A 187 8.26 -0.57 -8.85
N ASP A 188 9.54 -0.38 -8.56
CA ASP A 188 10.38 -1.43 -7.98
C ASP A 188 9.97 -1.72 -6.52
N LEU A 189 9.82 -3.00 -6.15
CA LEU A 189 9.38 -3.39 -4.80
C LEU A 189 10.42 -3.07 -3.72
N ARG A 190 11.69 -2.86 -4.10
CA ARG A 190 12.77 -2.47 -3.16
C ARG A 190 12.59 -1.05 -2.60
N PHE A 191 11.70 -0.23 -3.18
CA PHE A 191 11.31 1.06 -2.60
C PHE A 191 10.39 0.92 -1.38
N PHE A 192 9.96 -0.28 -1.02
CA PHE A 192 9.13 -0.52 0.16
C PHE A 192 9.92 -1.28 1.23
N LEU A 193 9.78 -0.83 2.48
CA LEU A 193 10.33 -1.57 3.61
C LEU A 193 9.59 -2.89 3.79
N THR A 194 10.33 -3.93 4.15
CA THR A 194 9.74 -5.20 4.57
C THR A 194 8.84 -4.96 5.77
N PRO A 195 7.69 -5.66 5.87
CA PRO A 195 6.84 -5.57 7.04
C PRO A 195 7.62 -5.78 8.36
N PRO A 196 7.27 -5.07 9.45
CA PRO A 196 7.88 -5.27 10.75
C PRO A 196 7.80 -6.73 11.20
N ALA A 197 8.83 -7.20 11.90
CA ALA A 197 8.82 -8.55 12.48
C ALA A 197 7.63 -8.71 13.43
N LEU A 198 6.81 -9.73 13.19
CA LEU A 198 5.61 -9.96 13.96
C LEU A 198 5.93 -10.66 15.29
N PRO A 199 5.29 -10.29 16.42
CA PRO A 199 5.53 -10.91 17.73
C PRO A 199 5.29 -12.41 17.70
N LYS A 200 6.18 -13.23 18.27
CA LYS A 200 6.00 -14.70 18.29
C LYS A 200 4.61 -15.08 18.82
N VAL A 201 3.98 -16.08 18.20
CA VAL A 201 2.69 -16.60 18.66
C VAL A 201 2.96 -17.40 19.93
N ASP A 202 2.31 -17.06 21.05
CA ASP A 202 2.30 -17.92 22.24
C ASP A 202 1.62 -19.25 21.92
N ASP A 203 1.82 -20.29 22.73
CA ASP A 203 1.19 -21.61 22.57
C ASP A 203 -0.37 -21.59 22.55
N ARG A 204 -0.99 -20.42 22.76
CA ARG A 204 -2.44 -20.15 22.75
C ARG A 204 -3.08 -20.10 21.35
N GLY A 205 -2.28 -20.14 20.27
CA GLY A 205 -2.77 -20.28 18.89
C GLY A 205 -2.94 -18.98 18.10
N LEU A 206 -3.13 -19.12 16.78
CA LEU A 206 -3.05 -18.02 15.81
C LEU A 206 -4.16 -16.95 15.95
N TRP A 207 -5.31 -17.28 16.53
CA TRP A 207 -6.53 -16.47 16.50
C TRP A 207 -6.91 -15.78 17.84
N CYS A 208 -5.95 -15.48 18.70
CA CYS A 208 -6.22 -14.84 20.00
C CYS A 208 -6.32 -13.31 19.90
N PHE A 209 -7.53 -12.75 20.00
CA PHE A 209 -7.76 -11.32 20.18
C PHE A 209 -8.00 -11.00 21.66
N GLY A 210 -6.95 -10.62 22.39
CA GLY A 210 -7.07 -9.88 23.66
C GLY A 210 -7.85 -10.53 24.82
N GLY A 211 -8.08 -11.85 24.81
CA GLY A 211 -8.79 -12.56 25.89
C GLY A 211 -8.31 -14.01 26.06
N ASN A 212 -8.86 -14.71 27.06
CA ASN A 212 -8.65 -16.15 27.21
C ASN A 212 -9.05 -16.82 25.90
N GLY A 213 -8.07 -17.40 25.20
CA GLY A 213 -8.27 -18.05 23.90
C GLY A 213 -9.52 -18.91 23.96
N LEU A 214 -10.43 -18.72 22.99
CA LEU A 214 -11.72 -19.39 22.97
C LEU A 214 -11.54 -20.88 23.31
N PRO A 215 -12.12 -21.39 24.42
CA PRO A 215 -12.18 -22.83 24.71
C PRO A 215 -12.87 -23.61 23.57
N TYR A 216 -13.54 -22.89 22.66
CA TYR A 216 -14.14 -23.39 21.43
C TYR A 216 -13.13 -24.06 20.48
N ALA A 217 -11.86 -23.65 20.47
CA ALA A 217 -10.84 -24.21 19.58
C ALA A 217 -10.51 -25.68 19.89
N GLU A 218 -10.64 -26.12 21.14
CA GLU A 218 -10.40 -27.52 21.53
C GLU A 218 -11.43 -28.48 20.90
N SER A 219 -12.66 -28.01 20.66
CA SER A 219 -13.71 -28.78 19.98
C SER A 219 -13.59 -28.81 18.45
N LEU A 220 -12.66 -28.02 17.88
CA LEU A 220 -12.44 -27.88 16.44
C LEU A 220 -11.21 -28.63 15.93
N SER A 221 -10.57 -29.46 16.76
CA SER A 221 -9.39 -30.28 16.40
C SER A 221 -9.61 -31.19 15.17
N SER A 222 -10.87 -31.45 14.79
CA SER A 222 -11.27 -32.21 13.60
C SER A 222 -11.48 -31.36 12.33
N VAL A 223 -11.51 -30.02 12.44
CA VAL A 223 -11.74 -29.11 11.30
C VAL A 223 -10.41 -28.67 10.70
N PRO A 224 -10.20 -28.80 9.37
CA PRO A 224 -8.99 -28.30 8.72
C PRO A 224 -8.72 -26.83 9.05
N SER A 225 -7.48 -26.52 9.46
CA SER A 225 -7.04 -25.18 9.89
C SER A 225 -7.43 -24.07 8.90
N GLU A 226 -7.34 -24.34 7.60
CA GLU A 226 -7.74 -23.38 6.55
C GLU A 226 -9.25 -23.06 6.59
N LYS A 227 -10.12 -24.04 6.86
CA LYS A 227 -11.57 -23.79 6.96
C LYS A 227 -11.89 -22.88 8.14
N LEU A 228 -11.23 -23.09 9.29
CA LEU A 228 -11.37 -22.24 10.45
C LEU A 228 -10.93 -20.81 10.14
N GLU A 229 -9.76 -20.64 9.51
CA GLU A 229 -9.25 -19.33 9.08
C GLU A 229 -10.23 -18.62 8.15
N VAL A 230 -10.80 -19.34 7.17
CA VAL A 230 -11.81 -18.79 6.26
C VAL A 230 -13.05 -18.30 7.01
N TYR A 231 -13.58 -19.07 7.98
CA TYR A 231 -14.75 -18.64 8.76
C TYR A 231 -14.43 -17.43 9.66
N SER A 232 -13.27 -17.44 10.31
CA SER A 232 -12.79 -16.31 11.12
C SER A 232 -12.61 -15.05 10.28
N LEU A 233 -12.02 -15.17 9.08
CA LEU A 233 -11.87 -14.05 8.13
C LEU A 233 -13.22 -13.55 7.61
N GLN A 234 -14.20 -14.42 7.41
CA GLN A 234 -15.56 -14.00 7.04
C GLN A 234 -16.23 -13.19 8.16
N ALA A 235 -16.02 -13.57 9.42
CA ALA A 235 -16.49 -12.78 10.56
C ALA A 235 -15.79 -11.42 10.61
N LEU A 236 -14.44 -11.38 10.54
CA LEU A 236 -13.69 -10.13 10.51
C LEU A 236 -14.09 -9.23 9.35
N LEU A 237 -14.33 -9.79 8.17
CA LEU A 237 -14.81 -9.06 7.01
C LEU A 237 -16.16 -8.39 7.30
N LYS A 238 -17.11 -9.09 7.94
CA LYS A 238 -18.39 -8.49 8.33
C LYS A 238 -18.21 -7.38 9.37
N HIS A 239 -17.36 -7.57 10.37
CA HIS A 239 -17.07 -6.54 11.38
C HIS A 239 -16.35 -5.33 10.78
N SER A 240 -15.45 -5.52 9.81
CA SER A 240 -14.74 -4.43 9.12
C SER A 240 -15.65 -3.51 8.31
N ARG A 241 -16.90 -3.93 8.00
CA ARG A 241 -17.91 -3.08 7.37
C ARG A 241 -18.62 -2.14 8.35
N ILE A 242 -18.42 -2.34 9.66
CA ILE A 242 -19.08 -1.58 10.73
C ILE A 242 -18.09 -0.57 11.31
N SER A 243 -18.36 0.72 11.09
CA SER A 243 -17.45 1.80 11.49
C SER A 243 -17.13 1.85 12.98
N THR A 244 -17.96 1.30 13.87
CA THR A 244 -17.70 1.30 15.32
C THR A 244 -16.78 0.16 15.77
N GLN A 245 -16.53 -0.82 14.91
CA GLN A 245 -15.75 -2.02 15.25
C GLN A 245 -14.31 -1.95 14.73
N VAL A 246 -14.03 -1.08 13.75
CA VAL A 246 -12.71 -1.01 13.11
C VAL A 246 -11.61 -0.58 14.08
N ASP A 247 -11.92 0.32 15.02
CA ASP A 247 -10.96 0.78 16.02
C ASP A 247 -10.57 -0.36 16.99
N SER A 248 -11.57 -1.14 17.42
CA SER A 248 -11.34 -2.34 18.25
C SER A 248 -10.52 -3.39 17.51
N LEU A 249 -10.80 -3.61 16.22
CA LEU A 249 -10.03 -4.55 15.41
C LEU A 249 -8.55 -4.14 15.32
N VAL A 250 -8.27 -2.85 15.10
CA VAL A 250 -6.90 -2.34 14.98
C VAL A 250 -6.20 -2.32 16.35
N SER A 251 -6.87 -1.87 17.42
CA SER A 251 -6.28 -1.82 18.76
C SER A 251 -5.95 -3.20 19.34
N ASN A 252 -6.67 -4.23 18.93
CA ASN A 252 -6.41 -5.62 19.30
C ASN A 252 -5.39 -6.33 18.36
N GLY A 253 -4.60 -5.57 17.59
CA GLY A 253 -3.53 -6.14 16.75
C GLY A 253 -4.02 -6.83 15.47
N GLY A 254 -5.23 -6.52 15.00
CA GLY A 254 -5.81 -7.15 13.81
C GLY A 254 -4.98 -6.93 12.55
N LEU A 255 -4.27 -5.81 12.40
CA LEU A 255 -3.39 -5.56 11.25
C LEU A 255 -2.21 -6.54 11.20
N GLN A 256 -1.60 -6.82 12.35
CA GLN A 256 -0.49 -7.75 12.51
C GLN A 256 -0.93 -9.20 12.28
N LEU A 257 -2.11 -9.56 12.81
CA LEU A 257 -2.68 -10.88 12.58
C LEU A 257 -2.99 -11.13 11.11
N LEU A 258 -3.68 -10.20 10.46
CA LEU A 258 -4.00 -10.28 9.04
C LEU A 258 -2.72 -10.39 8.21
N GLN A 259 -1.66 -9.67 8.59
CA GLN A 259 -0.37 -9.74 7.91
C GLN A 259 0.29 -11.11 8.07
N ARG A 260 0.26 -11.68 9.27
CA ARG A 260 0.76 -13.03 9.53
C ARG A 260 0.06 -14.06 8.66
N ILE A 261 -1.27 -14.05 8.65
CA ILE A 261 -2.07 -15.00 7.87
C ILE A 261 -1.80 -14.80 6.37
N TYR A 262 -1.70 -13.55 5.91
CA TYR A 262 -1.39 -13.24 4.52
C TYR A 262 -0.03 -13.81 4.09
N LEU A 263 0.99 -13.71 4.93
CA LEU A 263 2.31 -14.25 4.65
C LEU A 263 2.37 -15.78 4.74
N LEU A 264 1.60 -16.39 5.65
CA LEU A 264 1.55 -17.85 5.83
C LEU A 264 0.72 -18.56 4.75
N ARG A 265 -0.28 -17.89 4.18
CA ARG A 265 -1.26 -18.47 3.25
C ARG A 265 -1.14 -17.92 1.83
N LYS A 266 0.09 -17.83 1.30
CA LYS A 266 0.32 -17.41 -0.10
C LYS A 266 -0.30 -18.37 -1.12
N ASP A 267 -0.53 -19.62 -0.73
CA ASP A 267 -1.17 -20.68 -1.48
C ASP A 267 -2.70 -20.53 -1.59
N SER A 268 -3.37 -19.91 -0.61
CA SER A 268 -4.84 -19.80 -0.58
C SER A 268 -5.34 -18.44 -1.06
N GLN A 269 -5.65 -18.33 -2.36
CA GLN A 269 -6.21 -17.12 -2.96
C GLN A 269 -7.48 -16.62 -2.24
N LYS A 270 -8.29 -17.55 -1.70
CA LYS A 270 -9.50 -17.23 -0.96
C LYS A 270 -9.21 -16.48 0.35
N ILE A 271 -8.17 -16.91 1.07
CA ILE A 271 -7.69 -16.25 2.29
C ILE A 271 -7.07 -14.90 1.93
N GLN A 272 -6.16 -14.86 0.96
CA GLN A 272 -5.53 -13.62 0.46
C GLN A 272 -6.58 -12.57 0.09
N ARG A 273 -7.59 -12.96 -0.69
CA ARG A 273 -8.73 -12.11 -1.07
C ARG A 273 -9.49 -11.59 0.14
N SER A 274 -9.80 -12.47 1.11
CA SER A 274 -10.58 -12.09 2.29
C SER A 274 -9.85 -11.06 3.15
N ILE A 275 -8.54 -11.24 3.32
CA ILE A 275 -7.67 -10.30 4.03
C ILE A 275 -7.61 -8.95 3.31
N MET A 276 -7.37 -8.95 2.00
CA MET A 276 -7.31 -7.71 1.22
C MET A 276 -8.63 -6.93 1.23
N ARG A 277 -9.77 -7.63 1.31
CA ARG A 277 -11.08 -6.98 1.51
C ARG A 277 -11.20 -6.30 2.87
N VAL A 278 -10.72 -6.93 3.94
CA VAL A 278 -10.67 -6.32 5.28
C VAL A 278 -9.80 -5.07 5.25
N ILE A 279 -8.57 -5.16 4.71
CA ILE A 279 -7.66 -4.00 4.59
C ILE A 279 -8.29 -2.88 3.76
N GLY A 280 -8.94 -3.20 2.64
CA GLY A 280 -9.64 -2.21 1.82
C GLY A 280 -10.81 -1.53 2.55
N ASN A 281 -11.44 -2.20 3.51
CA ASN A 281 -12.49 -1.62 4.35
C ASN A 281 -11.90 -0.71 5.43
N LEU A 282 -10.84 -1.15 6.11
CA LEU A 282 -10.12 -0.32 7.07
C LEU A 282 -9.58 0.96 6.41
N ALA A 283 -9.11 0.87 5.16
CA ALA A 283 -8.62 2.00 4.38
C ALA A 283 -9.69 3.07 4.08
N LEU A 284 -11.01 2.79 4.21
CA LEU A 284 -12.06 3.80 4.08
C LEU A 284 -12.02 4.84 5.20
N HIS A 285 -11.41 4.48 6.33
CA HIS A 285 -11.34 5.26 7.56
C HIS A 285 -9.99 5.98 7.64
N GLU A 286 -9.99 7.29 7.37
CA GLU A 286 -8.78 8.11 7.26
C GLU A 286 -7.96 8.14 8.55
N HIS A 287 -8.60 8.07 9.71
CA HIS A 287 -7.92 8.03 11.00
C HIS A 287 -7.10 6.75 11.22
N LEU A 288 -7.39 5.67 10.48
CA LEU A 288 -6.64 4.41 10.53
C LEU A 288 -5.47 4.35 9.54
N HIS A 289 -5.34 5.31 8.63
CA HIS A 289 -4.33 5.29 7.57
C HIS A 289 -2.91 5.19 8.15
N SER A 290 -2.64 5.91 9.24
CA SER A 290 -1.36 5.83 9.94
C SER A 290 -1.06 4.40 10.38
N SER A 291 -1.99 3.76 11.10
CA SER A 291 -1.81 2.40 11.62
C SER A 291 -1.61 1.38 10.50
N ILE A 292 -2.32 1.53 9.36
CA ILE A 292 -2.17 0.66 8.19
C ILE A 292 -0.77 0.81 7.58
N VAL A 293 -0.29 2.05 7.41
CA VAL A 293 1.04 2.32 6.84
C VAL A 293 2.14 1.84 7.78
N ASP A 294 2.05 2.20 9.06
CA ASP A 294 3.07 1.91 10.08
C ASP A 294 3.20 0.40 10.37
N SER A 295 2.14 -0.39 10.13
CA SER A 295 2.19 -1.86 10.21
C SER A 295 2.75 -2.54 8.95
N GLY A 296 3.18 -1.77 7.94
CA GLY A 296 3.85 -2.31 6.76
C GLY A 296 2.92 -2.86 5.69
N TRP A 297 1.61 -2.52 5.69
CA TRP A 297 0.69 -3.02 4.65
C TRP A 297 0.98 -2.46 3.26
N ILE A 298 1.64 -1.31 3.13
CA ILE A 298 1.88 -0.71 1.82
C ILE A 298 2.80 -1.59 0.95
N SER A 299 3.80 -2.26 1.52
CA SER A 299 4.65 -3.18 0.77
C SER A 299 3.88 -4.39 0.26
N LEU A 300 3.02 -4.98 1.10
CA LEU A 300 2.16 -6.10 0.71
C LEU A 300 1.11 -5.72 -0.32
N LEU A 301 0.57 -4.49 -0.24
CA LEU A 301 -0.34 -3.96 -1.24
C LEU A 301 0.38 -3.71 -2.57
N ALA A 302 1.60 -3.17 -2.55
CA ALA A 302 2.42 -2.98 -3.74
C ALA A 302 2.82 -4.32 -4.39
N GLU A 303 3.15 -5.36 -3.59
CA GLU A 303 3.35 -6.73 -4.09
C GLU A 303 2.06 -7.28 -4.72
N ALA A 304 0.92 -7.12 -4.05
CA ALA A 304 -0.38 -7.58 -4.53
C ALA A 304 -0.84 -6.87 -5.82
N MET A 305 -0.42 -5.64 -6.06
CA MET A 305 -0.64 -4.91 -7.32
C MET A 305 0.09 -5.55 -8.52
N LYS A 306 1.14 -6.33 -8.28
CA LYS A 306 1.88 -7.08 -9.31
C LYS A 306 1.38 -8.51 -9.50
N SER A 307 0.35 -8.93 -8.77
CA SER A 307 -0.22 -10.27 -8.91
C SER A 307 -0.77 -10.49 -10.33
N PRO A 308 -0.60 -11.68 -10.92
CA PRO A 308 -1.25 -12.01 -12.19
C PRO A 308 -2.78 -12.13 -12.04
N TYR A 309 -3.27 -12.34 -10.80
CA TYR A 309 -4.69 -12.55 -10.55
C TYR A 309 -5.46 -11.23 -10.40
N VAL A 310 -6.41 -10.99 -11.30
CA VAL A 310 -7.19 -9.73 -11.36
C VAL A 310 -7.93 -9.42 -10.05
N ILE A 311 -8.38 -10.45 -9.33
CA ILE A 311 -9.10 -10.28 -8.06
C ILE A 311 -8.17 -9.67 -7.00
N GLN A 312 -6.95 -10.17 -6.90
CA GLN A 312 -5.98 -9.72 -5.90
C GLN A 312 -5.53 -8.28 -6.19
N THR A 313 -5.15 -8.00 -7.45
CA THR A 313 -4.76 -6.65 -7.88
C THR A 313 -5.88 -5.64 -7.67
N SER A 314 -7.12 -5.98 -8.02
CA SER A 314 -8.26 -5.06 -7.87
C SER A 314 -8.60 -4.76 -6.41
N HIS A 315 -8.45 -5.73 -5.51
CA HIS A 315 -8.61 -5.48 -4.07
C HIS A 315 -7.48 -4.62 -3.50
N ALA A 316 -6.23 -4.86 -3.94
CA ALA A 316 -5.09 -4.03 -3.56
C ALA A 316 -5.22 -2.59 -4.08
N ALA A 317 -5.63 -2.42 -5.34
CA ALA A 317 -5.90 -1.14 -5.97
C ALA A 317 -6.98 -0.36 -5.21
N ARG A 318 -8.07 -1.03 -4.79
CA ARG A 318 -9.11 -0.43 -3.96
C ARG A 318 -8.56 0.08 -2.64
N ALA A 319 -7.78 -0.73 -1.92
CA ALA A 319 -7.19 -0.34 -0.65
C ALA A 319 -6.24 0.86 -0.83
N LEU A 320 -5.34 0.81 -1.80
CA LEU A 320 -4.40 1.90 -2.10
C LEU A 320 -5.12 3.18 -2.52
N ALA A 321 -6.16 3.10 -3.35
CA ALA A 321 -6.95 4.26 -3.74
C ALA A 321 -7.65 4.93 -2.54
N ASN A 322 -8.14 4.14 -1.58
CA ASN A 322 -8.73 4.66 -0.36
C ASN A 322 -7.68 5.29 0.58
N LEU A 323 -6.46 4.74 0.64
CA LEU A 323 -5.33 5.32 1.39
C LEU A 323 -4.81 6.62 0.75
N ASP A 324 -4.93 6.77 -0.56
CA ASP A 324 -4.40 7.92 -1.29
C ASP A 324 -5.29 9.15 -1.20
N ARG A 325 -5.14 9.94 -0.14
CA ARG A 325 -5.82 11.23 0.03
C ARG A 325 -5.10 12.40 -0.65
N ASP A 326 -3.99 12.16 -1.33
CA ASP A 326 -3.26 13.20 -2.08
C ASP A 326 -3.85 13.37 -3.48
N THR A 327 -4.25 12.27 -4.13
CA THR A 327 -4.84 12.30 -5.49
C THR A 327 -6.32 11.92 -5.55
N VAL A 328 -6.83 11.15 -4.60
CA VAL A 328 -8.21 10.63 -4.64
C VAL A 328 -9.02 11.28 -3.53
N THR A 329 -10.17 11.84 -3.90
CA THR A 329 -11.14 12.38 -2.93
C THR A 329 -12.28 11.41 -2.67
N GLU A 330 -12.60 10.62 -3.69
CA GLU A 330 -13.59 9.56 -3.69
C GLU A 330 -13.23 8.44 -2.70
N LYS A 331 -14.24 7.71 -2.28
CA LYS A 331 -14.08 6.51 -1.45
C LYS A 331 -14.67 5.33 -2.20
N TYR A 332 -13.99 4.19 -2.16
CA TYR A 332 -14.37 2.96 -2.86
C TYR A 332 -14.77 1.88 -1.84
N PRO A 333 -16.06 1.78 -1.47
CA PRO A 333 -16.55 0.76 -0.55
C PRO A 333 -16.38 -0.65 -1.09
N ASP A 334 -16.50 -1.65 -0.22
CA ASP A 334 -16.49 -3.05 -0.66
C ASP A 334 -17.60 -3.31 -1.69
N GLY A 335 -17.21 -3.94 -2.79
CA GLY A 335 -18.06 -4.18 -3.96
C GLY A 335 -18.03 -3.08 -5.03
N VAL A 336 -17.22 -2.03 -4.89
CA VAL A 336 -16.92 -1.09 -5.98
C VAL A 336 -15.44 -1.21 -6.33
N TYR A 337 -15.13 -1.83 -7.48
CA TYR A 337 -13.76 -2.11 -7.90
C TYR A 337 -13.42 -1.33 -9.16
N VAL A 338 -12.40 -0.48 -9.07
CA VAL A 338 -11.85 0.23 -10.23
C VAL A 338 -10.94 -0.73 -10.99
N LEU A 339 -11.37 -1.11 -12.19
CA LEU A 339 -10.57 -1.92 -13.11
C LEU A 339 -9.58 -1.05 -13.87
N HIS A 340 -9.95 0.19 -14.19
CA HIS A 340 -9.07 1.15 -14.85
C HIS A 340 -9.47 2.60 -14.49
N PRO A 341 -8.52 3.51 -14.24
CA PRO A 341 -7.10 3.26 -14.00
C PRO A 341 -6.85 2.73 -12.58
N GLN A 342 -6.01 1.70 -12.44
CA GLN A 342 -5.61 1.19 -11.12
C GLN A 342 -4.48 2.03 -10.48
N HIS A 343 -3.64 2.63 -11.32
CA HIS A 343 -2.52 3.50 -10.93
C HIS A 343 -2.91 4.98 -10.96
N ARG A 344 -2.08 5.85 -10.36
CA ARG A 344 -2.20 7.30 -10.52
C ARG A 344 -2.02 7.65 -12.00
N THR A 345 -2.89 8.50 -12.51
CA THR A 345 -2.80 9.02 -13.88
C THR A 345 -3.13 10.50 -13.90
N ASN A 346 -2.44 11.23 -14.79
CA ASN A 346 -2.76 12.63 -15.11
C ASN A 346 -3.77 12.74 -16.26
N GLN A 347 -4.17 11.60 -16.84
CA GLN A 347 -5.15 11.56 -17.92
C GLN A 347 -6.54 11.95 -17.40
N LEU A 348 -7.19 12.87 -18.11
CA LEU A 348 -8.56 13.27 -17.80
C LEU A 348 -9.53 12.12 -18.10
N ILE A 349 -10.26 11.70 -17.07
CA ILE A 349 -11.35 10.71 -17.21
C ILE A 349 -12.55 11.36 -17.92
N LYS A 350 -12.90 10.82 -19.09
CA LYS A 350 -14.00 11.33 -19.94
C LYS A 350 -15.37 10.74 -19.57
N ALA A 351 -15.42 9.50 -19.11
CA ALA A 351 -16.66 8.81 -18.75
C ALA A 351 -16.42 7.68 -17.74
N ASP A 352 -17.47 7.32 -17.01
CA ASP A 352 -17.54 6.13 -16.18
C ASP A 352 -18.24 5.00 -16.94
N VAL A 353 -17.60 3.83 -17.05
CA VAL A 353 -18.23 2.61 -17.58
C VAL A 353 -18.42 1.62 -16.44
N LEU A 354 -19.68 1.33 -16.12
CA LEU A 354 -20.05 0.49 -14.98
C LEU A 354 -20.50 -0.90 -15.43
N PHE A 355 -19.79 -1.91 -14.97
CA PHE A 355 -20.06 -3.32 -15.21
C PHE A 355 -20.85 -3.93 -14.05
N VAL A 356 -22.08 -4.36 -14.31
CA VAL A 356 -23.03 -4.88 -13.30
C VAL A 356 -23.40 -6.34 -13.64
N HIS A 357 -22.88 -7.28 -12.83
CA HIS A 357 -23.07 -8.72 -13.07
C HIS A 357 -24.51 -9.19 -12.82
N GLY A 358 -24.82 -10.43 -13.19
CA GLY A 358 -26.11 -11.08 -12.92
C GLY A 358 -26.06 -12.10 -11.78
N LEU A 359 -27.11 -12.92 -11.65
CA LEU A 359 -27.16 -14.06 -10.72
C LEU A 359 -26.01 -15.05 -10.96
N LEU A 360 -25.46 -15.62 -9.89
CA LEU A 360 -24.28 -16.52 -9.90
C LEU A 360 -23.00 -15.94 -10.52
N GLY A 361 -23.07 -14.68 -10.95
CA GLY A 361 -21.95 -13.88 -11.39
C GLY A 361 -21.17 -13.30 -10.23
N ALA A 362 -20.13 -12.56 -10.58
CA ALA A 362 -19.35 -11.74 -9.66
C ALA A 362 -18.65 -10.65 -10.47
N ALA A 363 -18.18 -9.61 -9.79
CA ALA A 363 -17.48 -8.47 -10.40
C ALA A 363 -16.33 -8.88 -11.34
N PHE A 364 -15.66 -10.00 -11.06
CA PHE A 364 -14.56 -10.52 -11.87
C PHE A 364 -14.89 -11.84 -12.58
N LYS A 365 -16.05 -12.45 -12.29
CA LYS A 365 -16.45 -13.74 -12.87
C LYS A 365 -17.32 -13.60 -14.11
N THR A 366 -18.08 -12.51 -14.21
CA THR A 366 -19.01 -12.32 -15.34
C THR A 366 -18.31 -11.79 -16.59
N TRP A 367 -17.20 -11.07 -16.43
CA TRP A 367 -16.55 -10.32 -17.51
C TRP A 367 -15.19 -10.91 -17.88
N ARG A 368 -15.08 -12.24 -17.88
CA ARG A 368 -13.83 -12.97 -18.12
C ARG A 368 -13.99 -13.99 -19.23
N GLN A 369 -12.86 -14.40 -19.82
CA GLN A 369 -12.81 -15.52 -20.73
C GLN A 369 -13.04 -16.84 -19.99
N GLN A 370 -13.57 -17.85 -20.71
CA GLN A 370 -13.73 -19.21 -20.19
C GLN A 370 -12.36 -19.87 -20.02
N ASP A 371 -12.19 -20.62 -18.93
CA ASP A 371 -10.97 -21.39 -18.69
C ASP A 371 -10.82 -22.48 -19.77
N ARG A 372 -9.59 -22.77 -20.18
CA ARG A 372 -9.31 -23.86 -21.14
C ARG A 372 -9.38 -25.21 -20.42
N ASP A 373 -10.07 -26.18 -21.02
CA ASP A 373 -10.31 -27.51 -20.41
C ASP A 373 -9.12 -28.51 -20.57
N GLN A 374 -8.00 -28.11 -21.21
CA GLN A 374 -6.85 -29.01 -21.45
C GLN A 374 -5.52 -28.38 -21.01
N PRO A 375 -4.60 -29.16 -20.40
CA PRO A 375 -3.20 -28.78 -20.30
C PRO A 375 -2.63 -28.84 -21.72
N LEU A 376 -2.46 -27.68 -22.33
CA LEU A 376 -1.86 -27.59 -23.66
C LEU A 376 -0.41 -28.11 -23.59
N ASP A 377 -0.01 -28.91 -24.59
CA ASP A 377 1.40 -29.13 -24.93
C ASP A 377 2.15 -27.79 -24.83
N GLU A 378 3.37 -27.81 -24.28
CA GLU A 378 4.19 -26.63 -23.99
C GLU A 378 4.41 -25.70 -25.21
N SER A 379 4.09 -26.15 -26.43
CA SER A 379 4.13 -25.38 -27.68
C SER A 379 2.95 -24.43 -27.92
N ALA A 380 1.83 -24.56 -27.20
CA ALA A 380 0.67 -23.66 -27.31
C ALA A 380 0.53 -22.68 -26.12
N ALA A 381 1.52 -22.63 -25.23
CA ALA A 381 1.61 -21.68 -24.12
C ALA A 381 1.93 -20.23 -24.56
N GLN A 382 1.95 -19.95 -25.88
CA GLN A 382 2.27 -18.66 -26.49
C GLN A 382 1.11 -18.07 -27.32
N GLU A 383 -0.15 -18.32 -26.97
CA GLU A 383 -1.23 -17.47 -27.46
C GLU A 383 -1.39 -16.26 -26.51
N GLU A 384 -0.90 -15.10 -26.97
CA GLU A 384 -0.78 -13.84 -26.22
C GLU A 384 -2.12 -13.19 -25.80
N ASP A 385 -3.27 -13.76 -26.19
CA ASP A 385 -4.59 -13.08 -26.12
C ASP A 385 -5.54 -13.53 -24.99
N TYR A 386 -5.13 -14.38 -24.04
CA TYR A 386 -6.01 -14.77 -22.93
C TYR A 386 -6.23 -13.62 -21.94
N THR A 387 -7.49 -13.39 -21.54
CA THR A 387 -7.84 -12.37 -20.52
C THR A 387 -8.67 -12.92 -19.35
N GLU A 388 -8.20 -12.65 -18.13
CA GLU A 388 -9.00 -12.90 -16.91
C GLU A 388 -10.11 -11.86 -16.71
N CYS A 389 -10.05 -10.70 -17.38
CA CYS A 389 -11.04 -9.64 -17.27
C CYS A 389 -10.97 -8.67 -18.45
N TRP A 390 -11.72 -8.96 -19.52
CA TRP A 390 -11.65 -8.17 -20.75
C TRP A 390 -11.93 -6.66 -20.57
N PRO A 391 -12.78 -6.19 -19.62
CA PRO A 391 -12.93 -4.75 -19.41
C PRO A 391 -11.68 -4.10 -18.82
N LYS A 392 -10.88 -4.85 -18.07
CA LYS A 392 -9.62 -4.38 -17.50
C LYS A 392 -8.49 -4.40 -18.53
N ASP A 393 -8.49 -5.39 -19.41
CA ASP A 393 -7.40 -5.61 -20.36
C ASP A 393 -7.72 -4.88 -21.68
N TRP A 394 -8.61 -5.42 -22.50
CA TRP A 394 -8.92 -4.89 -23.84
C TRP A 394 -9.58 -3.49 -23.81
N LEU A 395 -10.65 -3.30 -23.03
CA LEU A 395 -11.38 -2.02 -23.03
C LEU A 395 -10.56 -0.85 -22.45
N ALA A 396 -9.72 -1.14 -21.46
CA ALA A 396 -8.84 -0.14 -20.86
C ALA A 396 -7.72 0.27 -21.83
N GLU A 397 -7.22 -0.67 -22.63
CA GLU A 397 -6.23 -0.43 -23.66
C GLU A 397 -6.80 0.38 -24.83
N ASP A 398 -7.97 -0.01 -25.34
CA ASP A 398 -8.64 0.69 -26.44
C ASP A 398 -9.00 2.14 -26.06
N TYR A 399 -9.44 2.36 -24.82
CA TYR A 399 -9.93 3.65 -24.35
C TYR A 399 -9.37 4.02 -22.96
N PRO A 400 -8.10 4.46 -22.89
CA PRO A 400 -7.41 4.73 -21.62
C PRO A 400 -8.00 5.93 -20.86
N ALA A 401 -8.80 6.78 -21.52
CA ALA A 401 -9.48 7.92 -20.90
C ALA A 401 -10.78 7.54 -20.16
N LEU A 402 -11.14 6.25 -20.09
CA LEU A 402 -12.30 5.78 -19.33
C LEU A 402 -11.94 5.48 -17.89
N ARG A 403 -12.91 5.63 -16.99
CA ARG A 403 -12.87 4.98 -15.68
C ARG A 403 -13.81 3.78 -15.72
N ILE A 404 -13.23 2.58 -15.60
CA ILE A 404 -13.94 1.32 -15.68
C ILE A 404 -14.14 0.80 -14.27
N ILE A 405 -15.39 0.59 -13.88
CA ILE A 405 -15.78 0.14 -12.54
C ILE A 405 -16.59 -1.13 -12.67
N SER A 406 -16.14 -2.20 -12.01
CA SER A 406 -16.95 -3.40 -11.83
C SER A 406 -17.57 -3.42 -10.44
N VAL A 407 -18.84 -3.79 -10.39
CA VAL A 407 -19.65 -3.76 -9.17
C VAL A 407 -19.97 -5.17 -8.71
N GLU A 408 -19.80 -5.43 -7.42
CA GLU A 408 -20.25 -6.65 -6.74
C GLU A 408 -21.43 -6.34 -5.83
N TYR A 409 -22.47 -7.16 -5.93
CA TYR A 409 -23.61 -7.11 -5.03
C TYR A 409 -24.10 -8.53 -4.72
N ASP A 410 -24.75 -8.70 -3.56
CA ASP A 410 -25.17 -10.03 -3.10
C ASP A 410 -26.22 -10.63 -4.06
N THR A 411 -25.87 -11.76 -4.69
CA THR A 411 -26.77 -12.54 -5.55
C THR A 411 -26.65 -14.03 -5.26
N HIS A 412 -27.76 -14.65 -4.86
CA HIS A 412 -27.82 -16.10 -4.65
C HIS A 412 -29.02 -16.71 -5.40
N LEU A 413 -28.96 -18.01 -5.74
CA LEU A 413 -30.08 -18.72 -6.38
C LEU A 413 -31.05 -19.31 -5.37
N SER A 414 -30.54 -19.88 -4.28
CA SER A 414 -31.33 -20.58 -3.28
C SER A 414 -30.92 -20.15 -1.87
N ASP A 415 -31.90 -20.14 -0.98
CA ASP A 415 -31.74 -19.73 0.42
C ASP A 415 -31.41 -20.92 1.36
N TRP A 416 -30.92 -22.05 0.81
CA TRP A 416 -30.63 -23.29 1.56
C TRP A 416 -29.53 -23.13 2.62
N LYS A 417 -28.72 -22.07 2.54
CA LYS A 417 -27.73 -21.74 3.58
C LYS A 417 -28.39 -20.99 4.73
N ALA A 418 -27.99 -21.33 5.96
CA ALA A 418 -28.48 -20.68 7.19
C ALA A 418 -28.44 -19.15 7.07
N LYS A 419 -29.61 -18.52 7.22
CA LYS A 419 -29.77 -17.07 7.15
C LYS A 419 -29.33 -16.48 8.49
N CYS A 420 -28.52 -15.42 8.44
CA CYS A 420 -28.36 -14.57 9.61
C CYS A 420 -29.73 -13.90 9.89
N PRO A 421 -30.31 -14.01 11.09
CA PRO A 421 -31.64 -13.44 11.39
C PRO A 421 -31.73 -11.93 11.13
N ALA A 422 -30.60 -11.22 11.21
CA ALA A 422 -30.48 -9.79 10.95
C ALA A 422 -30.40 -9.42 9.45
N ASP A 423 -30.50 -10.39 8.54
CA ASP A 423 -30.19 -10.23 7.10
C ASP A 423 -31.43 -10.19 6.19
N ASN A 424 -32.64 -10.36 6.74
CA ASN A 424 -33.86 -10.52 5.94
C ASN A 424 -34.17 -9.32 5.03
N ASN A 425 -33.83 -8.09 5.44
CA ASN A 425 -34.09 -6.88 4.64
C ASN A 425 -32.99 -6.56 3.59
N ARG A 426 -31.77 -7.11 3.74
CA ARG A 426 -30.64 -6.80 2.85
C ARG A 426 -30.74 -7.43 1.46
N LYS A 427 -31.74 -8.29 1.27
CA LYS A 427 -31.92 -9.14 0.09
C LYS A 427 -32.99 -8.65 -0.90
N SER A 428 -33.57 -7.46 -0.73
CA SER A 428 -34.52 -6.91 -1.73
C SER A 428 -33.80 -6.11 -2.81
N MET A 429 -34.34 -6.11 -4.04
CA MET A 429 -33.88 -5.25 -5.13
C MET A 429 -33.90 -3.77 -4.77
N ALA A 430 -34.88 -3.34 -3.97
CA ALA A 430 -34.94 -1.97 -3.49
C ALA A 430 -33.75 -1.64 -2.57
N TYR A 431 -33.44 -2.51 -1.61
CA TYR A 431 -32.29 -2.33 -0.73
C TYR A 431 -30.97 -2.35 -1.51
N ARG A 432 -30.75 -3.36 -2.36
CA ARG A 432 -29.53 -3.47 -3.16
C ARG A 432 -29.33 -2.28 -4.08
N SER A 433 -30.41 -1.79 -4.69
CA SER A 433 -30.39 -0.58 -5.50
C SER A 433 -29.93 0.65 -4.71
N SER A 434 -30.51 0.88 -3.53
CA SER A 434 -30.16 2.01 -2.68
C SER A 434 -28.74 1.89 -2.12
N GLU A 435 -28.34 0.70 -1.66
CA GLU A 435 -26.98 0.43 -1.16
C GLU A 435 -25.95 0.71 -2.26
N LEU A 436 -26.18 0.17 -3.46
CA LEU A 436 -25.25 0.33 -4.57
C LEU A 436 -25.18 1.78 -5.08
N LEU A 437 -26.31 2.48 -5.20
CA LEU A 437 -26.32 3.91 -5.55
C LEU A 437 -25.49 4.73 -4.56
N ASN A 438 -25.64 4.47 -3.26
CA ASN A 438 -24.85 5.15 -2.24
C ASN A 438 -23.35 4.87 -2.38
N LYS A 439 -22.97 3.60 -2.59
CA LYS A 439 -21.55 3.24 -2.80
C LYS A 439 -20.96 3.90 -4.05
N LEU A 440 -21.70 3.91 -5.16
CA LEU A 440 -21.27 4.53 -6.40
C LEU A 440 -21.16 6.06 -6.27
N LYS A 441 -22.09 6.69 -5.53
CA LYS A 441 -22.01 8.12 -5.22
C LYS A 441 -20.76 8.46 -4.40
N MET A 442 -20.42 7.64 -3.40
CA MET A 442 -19.17 7.78 -2.64
C MET A 442 -17.92 7.62 -3.53
N ALA A 443 -18.00 6.75 -4.53
CA ALA A 443 -16.97 6.58 -5.56
C ALA A 443 -16.97 7.70 -6.62
N GLY A 444 -17.78 8.75 -6.44
CA GLY A 444 -17.86 9.91 -7.33
C GLY A 444 -18.54 9.64 -8.67
N VAL A 445 -19.22 8.51 -8.83
CA VAL A 445 -20.06 8.23 -10.01
C VAL A 445 -21.25 9.18 -10.00
N GLY A 446 -21.65 9.66 -11.18
CA GLY A 446 -22.64 10.71 -11.35
C GLY A 446 -22.02 12.07 -11.68
N LYS A 447 -20.72 12.28 -11.44
CA LYS A 447 -20.03 13.55 -11.79
C LYS A 447 -19.61 13.65 -13.26
N ARG A 448 -19.68 12.54 -14.01
CA ARG A 448 -19.23 12.40 -15.40
C ARG A 448 -20.26 11.58 -16.18
N PRO A 449 -20.25 11.61 -17.52
CA PRO A 449 -21.05 10.70 -18.35
C PRO A 449 -20.93 9.24 -17.90
N ILE A 450 -22.05 8.55 -17.81
CA ILE A 450 -22.16 7.17 -17.36
C ILE A 450 -22.62 6.27 -18.51
N ILE A 451 -21.91 5.17 -18.71
CA ILE A 451 -22.33 4.06 -19.55
C ILE A 451 -22.49 2.83 -18.67
N TRP A 452 -23.66 2.21 -18.72
CA TRP A 452 -23.94 0.98 -17.97
C TRP A 452 -23.77 -0.23 -18.88
N VAL A 453 -23.03 -1.23 -18.42
CA VAL A 453 -22.93 -2.54 -19.05
C VAL A 453 -23.43 -3.56 -18.05
N SER A 454 -24.54 -4.22 -18.36
CA SER A 454 -25.22 -5.05 -17.38
C SER A 454 -25.67 -6.39 -17.94
N HIS A 455 -25.56 -7.43 -17.12
CA HIS A 455 -25.89 -8.79 -17.51
C HIS A 455 -27.03 -9.36 -16.64
N SER A 456 -28.00 -10.02 -17.27
CA SER A 456 -29.08 -10.76 -16.60
C SER A 456 -29.77 -9.90 -15.52
N MET A 457 -29.88 -10.39 -14.28
CA MET A 457 -30.50 -9.65 -13.16
C MET A 457 -29.83 -8.29 -12.89
N GLY A 458 -28.56 -8.11 -13.24
CA GLY A 458 -27.85 -6.83 -13.11
C GLY A 458 -28.51 -5.71 -13.89
N GLY A 459 -29.09 -6.01 -15.06
CA GLY A 459 -29.84 -5.02 -15.83
C GLY A 459 -31.11 -4.57 -15.12
N LEU A 460 -31.83 -5.47 -14.46
CA LEU A 460 -32.99 -5.11 -13.65
C LEU A 460 -32.61 -4.25 -12.44
N LEU A 461 -31.45 -4.53 -11.83
CA LEU A 461 -30.90 -3.71 -10.76
C LEU A 461 -30.56 -2.30 -11.27
N VAL A 462 -29.89 -2.17 -12.42
CA VAL A 462 -29.62 -0.86 -13.06
C VAL A 462 -30.93 -0.12 -13.33
N LYS A 463 -31.95 -0.80 -13.88
CA LYS A 463 -33.28 -0.23 -14.07
C LYS A 463 -33.85 0.32 -12.76
N LYS A 464 -33.83 -0.48 -11.69
CA LYS A 464 -34.32 -0.09 -10.37
C LYS A 464 -33.53 1.09 -9.79
N MET A 465 -32.21 1.12 -9.99
CA MET A 465 -31.36 2.23 -9.58
C MET A 465 -31.72 3.53 -10.26
N LEU A 466 -31.92 3.53 -11.58
CA LEU A 466 -32.29 4.74 -12.31
C LEU A 466 -33.68 5.25 -11.91
N VAL A 467 -34.65 4.35 -11.67
CA VAL A 467 -35.97 4.73 -11.14
C VAL A 467 -35.90 5.29 -9.72
N ASN A 468 -35.06 4.70 -8.86
CA ASN A 468 -34.85 5.22 -7.51
C ASN A 468 -34.14 6.58 -7.55
N ALA A 469 -33.16 6.74 -8.43
CA ALA A 469 -32.41 7.97 -8.61
C ALA A 469 -33.27 9.10 -9.17
N SER A 470 -34.20 8.82 -10.10
CA SER A 470 -35.11 9.84 -10.66
C SER A 470 -36.08 10.40 -9.62
N ARG A 471 -36.38 9.65 -8.56
CA ARG A 471 -37.24 10.07 -7.46
C ARG A 471 -36.49 10.76 -6.31
N ASN A 472 -35.16 10.69 -6.31
CA ASN A 472 -34.33 11.28 -5.27
C ASN A 472 -33.54 12.47 -5.82
N LYS A 473 -33.76 13.67 -5.27
CA LYS A 473 -33.08 14.90 -5.70
C LYS A 473 -31.55 14.78 -5.59
N ASP A 474 -31.05 14.05 -4.60
CA ASP A 474 -29.62 13.87 -4.33
C ASP A 474 -28.93 12.91 -5.30
N LEU A 475 -29.69 12.22 -6.15
CA LEU A 475 -29.20 11.21 -7.09
C LEU A 475 -29.55 11.55 -8.55
N GLN A 476 -30.09 12.75 -8.81
CA GLN A 476 -30.48 13.17 -10.16
C GLN A 476 -29.32 13.11 -11.15
N ASP A 477 -28.09 13.33 -10.68
CA ASP A 477 -26.89 13.27 -11.50
C ASP A 477 -26.66 11.90 -12.12
N PHE A 478 -27.09 10.81 -11.47
CA PHE A 478 -27.05 9.47 -12.08
C PHE A 478 -27.93 9.39 -13.32
N VAL A 479 -29.14 9.97 -13.26
CA VAL A 479 -30.07 9.96 -14.39
C VAL A 479 -29.58 10.92 -15.48
N LYS A 480 -29.27 12.16 -15.12
CA LYS A 480 -28.81 13.21 -16.05
C LYS A 480 -27.54 12.82 -16.81
N ASN A 481 -26.61 12.15 -16.14
CA ASN A 481 -25.34 11.77 -16.75
C ASN A 481 -25.35 10.36 -17.35
N THR A 482 -26.41 9.57 -17.21
CA THR A 482 -26.52 8.31 -17.96
C THR A 482 -26.68 8.60 -19.45
N ARG A 483 -25.66 8.20 -20.24
CA ARG A 483 -25.62 8.40 -21.70
C ARG A 483 -25.91 7.14 -22.51
N GLY A 484 -25.73 5.96 -21.91
CA GLY A 484 -26.00 4.70 -22.57
C GLY A 484 -26.13 3.55 -21.59
N ILE A 485 -26.86 2.52 -22.02
CA ILE A 485 -27.00 1.25 -21.30
C ILE A 485 -26.92 0.12 -22.33
N ALA A 486 -25.99 -0.82 -22.11
CA ALA A 486 -25.90 -2.09 -22.81
C ALA A 486 -26.46 -3.20 -21.91
N PHE A 487 -27.49 -3.90 -22.41
CA PHE A 487 -28.14 -5.00 -21.73
C PHE A 487 -27.76 -6.34 -22.37
N TYR A 488 -27.11 -7.22 -21.61
CA TYR A 488 -26.80 -8.59 -22.00
C TYR A 488 -27.76 -9.57 -21.31
N SER A 489 -28.60 -10.26 -22.09
CA SER A 489 -29.48 -11.33 -21.59
C SER A 489 -30.38 -10.92 -20.40
N VAL A 490 -30.82 -9.65 -20.37
CA VAL A 490 -31.62 -9.11 -19.27
C VAL A 490 -33.09 -9.50 -19.43
N PRO A 491 -33.71 -10.18 -18.45
CA PRO A 491 -35.10 -10.64 -18.55
C PRO A 491 -36.07 -9.47 -18.30
N HIS A 492 -36.18 -8.54 -19.24
CA HIS A 492 -37.00 -7.32 -19.12
C HIS A 492 -38.49 -7.58 -18.87
N HIS A 493 -38.98 -8.76 -19.26
CA HIS A 493 -40.36 -9.22 -19.10
C HIS A 493 -40.45 -10.48 -18.23
N GLY A 494 -39.42 -10.74 -17.42
CA GLY A 494 -39.34 -11.90 -16.54
C GLY A 494 -38.70 -13.11 -17.21
N SER A 495 -38.31 -14.08 -16.39
CA SER A 495 -37.74 -15.35 -16.84
C SER A 495 -38.73 -16.49 -16.61
N ARG A 496 -38.96 -17.33 -17.64
CA ARG A 496 -39.78 -18.56 -17.48
C ARG A 496 -39.20 -19.50 -16.42
N LEU A 497 -37.87 -19.49 -16.23
CA LEU A 497 -37.21 -20.28 -15.18
C LEU A 497 -37.56 -19.79 -13.76
N ALA A 498 -37.98 -18.54 -13.59
CA ALA A 498 -38.46 -18.02 -12.31
C ALA A 498 -39.93 -18.35 -12.04
N GLU A 499 -40.66 -18.86 -13.04
CA GLU A 499 -42.05 -19.33 -12.96
C GLU A 499 -42.08 -20.79 -12.49
N TYR A 500 -41.48 -21.09 -11.34
CA TYR A 500 -41.59 -22.42 -10.72
C TYR A 500 -43.04 -22.72 -10.31
N SER A 501 -43.49 -23.97 -10.51
CA SER A 501 -44.75 -24.46 -9.94
C SER A 501 -44.73 -24.35 -8.41
N VAL A 502 -45.90 -24.20 -7.77
CA VAL A 502 -46.02 -24.09 -6.30
C VAL A 502 -45.28 -25.24 -5.58
N ASN A 503 -45.31 -26.44 -6.17
CA ASN A 503 -44.61 -27.63 -5.65
C ASN A 503 -43.09 -27.55 -5.81
N ALA A 504 -42.60 -27.03 -6.95
CA ALA A 504 -41.17 -26.79 -7.14
C ALA A 504 -40.64 -25.66 -6.25
N ARG A 505 -41.47 -24.66 -5.88
CA ARG A 505 -41.09 -23.60 -4.91
C ARG A 505 -40.86 -24.14 -3.50
N LEU A 506 -41.66 -25.12 -3.08
CA LEU A 506 -41.53 -25.80 -1.79
C LEU A 506 -40.26 -26.69 -1.74
N LEU A 507 -39.86 -27.27 -2.87
CA LEU A 507 -38.66 -28.10 -2.96
C LEU A 507 -37.37 -27.27 -3.18
N LEU A 508 -37.43 -26.21 -3.98
CA LEU A 508 -36.25 -25.45 -4.41
C LEU A 508 -35.88 -24.29 -3.48
N PHE A 509 -36.78 -23.86 -2.59
CA PHE A 509 -36.60 -22.70 -1.72
C PHE A 509 -35.91 -21.52 -2.43
N PRO A 510 -36.52 -21.01 -3.54
CA PRO A 510 -35.88 -20.00 -4.36
C PRO A 510 -35.61 -18.73 -3.56
N SER A 511 -34.42 -18.17 -3.78
CA SER A 511 -33.99 -16.90 -3.17
C SER A 511 -34.91 -15.74 -3.54
N ILE A 512 -34.75 -14.60 -2.85
CA ILE A 512 -35.49 -13.37 -3.18
C ILE A 512 -35.14 -12.91 -4.60
N GLU A 513 -33.88 -13.02 -4.99
CA GLU A 513 -33.37 -12.70 -6.31
C GLU A 513 -34.12 -13.45 -7.41
N VAL A 514 -34.34 -14.75 -7.23
CA VAL A 514 -35.08 -15.58 -8.20
C VAL A 514 -36.56 -15.21 -8.23
N LYS A 515 -37.16 -14.81 -7.11
CA LYS A 515 -38.55 -14.32 -7.07
C LYS A 515 -38.71 -12.98 -7.79
N GLU A 516 -37.70 -12.12 -7.71
CA GLU A 516 -37.66 -10.80 -8.36
C GLU A 516 -37.47 -10.91 -9.89
N LEU A 517 -37.12 -12.09 -10.41
CA LEU A 517 -37.12 -12.37 -11.86
C LEU A 517 -38.49 -12.73 -12.45
N SER A 518 -39.56 -12.72 -11.65
CA SER A 518 -40.92 -13.00 -12.12
C SER A 518 -41.47 -11.90 -13.06
N LYS A 519 -42.43 -12.27 -13.92
CA LYS A 519 -43.07 -11.34 -14.87
C LYS A 519 -43.71 -10.12 -14.20
N VAL A 520 -44.32 -10.31 -13.04
CA VAL A 520 -45.01 -9.23 -12.30
C VAL A 520 -44.05 -8.12 -11.89
N PHE A 521 -42.89 -8.48 -11.33
CA PHE A 521 -41.91 -7.50 -10.85
C PHE A 521 -41.19 -6.79 -12.00
N THR A 522 -40.80 -7.54 -13.04
CA THR A 522 -40.02 -7.02 -14.18
C THR A 522 -40.82 -6.08 -15.07
N ASN A 523 -42.12 -6.33 -15.28
CA ASN A 523 -42.99 -5.45 -16.05
C ASN A 523 -43.17 -4.07 -15.39
N GLN A 524 -43.26 -3.99 -14.05
CA GLN A 524 -43.35 -2.72 -13.33
C GLN A 524 -42.12 -1.83 -13.54
N LEU A 525 -40.93 -2.44 -13.62
CA LEU A 525 -39.67 -1.73 -13.88
C LEU A 525 -39.58 -1.21 -15.31
N SER A 526 -40.02 -2.00 -16.28
CA SER A 526 -39.97 -1.62 -17.70
C SER A 526 -40.88 -0.43 -18.01
N VAL A 527 -42.08 -0.35 -17.42
CA VAL A 527 -42.99 0.80 -17.57
C VAL A 527 -42.41 2.08 -16.94
N SER A 528 -41.65 1.95 -15.85
CA SER A 528 -41.12 3.10 -15.09
C SER A 528 -39.92 3.80 -15.73
N LEU A 529 -39.31 3.23 -16.77
CA LEU A 529 -38.15 3.80 -17.47
C LEU A 529 -38.48 4.41 -18.83
N LEU A 530 -39.62 4.02 -19.41
CA LEU A 530 -40.11 4.58 -20.68
C LEU A 530 -40.90 5.88 -20.47
N ARG A 531 -41.12 6.27 -19.22
CA ARG A 531 -41.65 7.57 -18.78
C ARG A 531 -40.53 8.33 -18.10
#